data_AF-A0A2M7KQB1-F1
#
_entry.id   AF-A0A2M7KQB1-F1
#
_cell.length_a   1.000
_cell.length_b   1.000
_cell.length_c   1.000
_cell.angle_alpha   90.00
_cell.angle_beta   90.00
_cell.angle_gamma   90.00
#
_symmetry.space_group_name_H-M   'P 1'
#
loop_
_entity.id
_entity.type
_entity.pdbx_description
1 polymer ?
#
loop_
_entity_poly.entity_id
_entity_poly.type
_entity_poly.pdbx_seq_one_letter_code
_entity_poly.pdbx_strand_id
1 'polypeptide(L)'
;INGPIPYATAGLMGQLKRAFPGKPDEGYDALYVEATRQLEVVSALADTPKLLYYPVDEIGNSEESGRKANHECALVAKVPGAVSYITVNNYAAGEKWGDTFDIWCGNIVYTKEQESRLLARGKRYMRYGSAYLNDPRKTRASTGFGFYARGAEAMFYWHYQATVQDPFNDLDGGSRDWCAAYPGPDGELIPTTDWEGIREGVDDMKYIATLKHYADLAAKSAKTKPAADHALGVLQEVLSGGDDIAQSSFREGLSNDEYHALRRRLVSEIIVLQRVGADK
;
A
#
# COMPACT_ATOMS: atom_id res chain seq x y z
N ILE A 1 11.49 -2.22 -10.19
CA ILE A 1 10.24 -1.99 -9.43
C ILE A 1 9.15 -2.73 -10.19
N ASN A 2 8.59 -3.79 -9.60
CA ASN A 2 7.54 -4.58 -10.25
C ASN A 2 6.20 -4.18 -9.64
N GLY A 3 5.30 -3.62 -10.45
CA GLY A 3 3.96 -3.22 -10.03
C GLY A 3 3.63 -1.77 -10.39
N PRO A 4 2.35 -1.37 -10.30
CA PRO A 4 1.93 -0.01 -10.58
C PRO A 4 2.51 1.00 -9.58
N ILE A 5 2.82 2.21 -10.03
CA ILE A 5 3.38 3.29 -9.21
C ILE A 5 2.47 4.53 -9.24
N PRO A 6 2.16 5.14 -8.08
CA PRO A 6 1.54 6.46 -8.05
C PRO A 6 2.40 7.49 -8.80
N TYR A 7 1.79 8.18 -9.76
CA TYR A 7 2.43 9.23 -10.54
C TYR A 7 1.67 10.54 -10.36
N ALA A 8 2.33 11.50 -9.71
CA ALA A 8 1.75 12.78 -9.36
C ALA A 8 1.35 13.58 -10.61
N THR A 9 0.05 13.76 -10.78
CA THR A 9 -0.54 14.60 -11.85
C THR A 9 -1.29 15.81 -11.30
N ALA A 10 -1.19 16.08 -10.00
CA ALA A 10 -1.91 17.16 -9.33
C ALA A 10 -1.61 18.58 -9.84
N GLY A 11 -0.52 18.77 -10.60
CA GLY A 11 -0.19 20.01 -11.27
C GLY A 11 -0.56 20.06 -12.76
N LEU A 12 -1.01 18.95 -13.36
CA LEU A 12 -1.12 18.78 -14.81
C LEU A 12 -2.08 19.81 -15.43
N MET A 13 -3.27 19.97 -14.85
CA MET A 13 -4.24 20.97 -15.33
C MET A 13 -3.65 22.39 -15.31
N GLY A 14 -2.93 22.75 -14.24
CA GLY A 14 -2.26 24.04 -14.14
C GLY A 14 -1.13 24.22 -15.16
N GLN A 15 -0.37 23.16 -15.46
CA GLN A 15 0.66 23.17 -16.50
C GLN A 15 0.05 23.35 -17.89
N LEU A 16 -1.05 22.67 -18.20
CA LEU A 16 -1.77 22.82 -19.48
C LEU A 16 -2.31 24.24 -19.66
N LYS A 17 -2.90 24.82 -18.62
CA LYS A 17 -3.38 26.22 -18.63
C LYS A 17 -2.27 27.23 -18.91
N ARG A 18 -1.06 26.99 -18.37
CA ARG A 18 0.11 27.83 -18.65
C ARG A 18 0.67 27.62 -20.05
N ALA A 19 0.71 26.38 -20.53
CA ALA A 19 1.27 26.06 -21.84
C ALA A 19 0.35 26.48 -23.00
N PHE A 20 -0.96 26.45 -22.80
CA PHE A 20 -1.97 26.73 -23.82
C PHE A 20 -2.96 27.82 -23.36
N PRO A 21 -2.50 29.06 -23.12
CA PRO A 21 -3.34 30.11 -22.55
C PRO A 21 -4.51 30.47 -23.46
N GLY A 22 -5.61 30.95 -22.85
CA GLY A 22 -6.78 31.48 -23.57
C GLY A 22 -7.74 30.43 -24.12
N LYS A 23 -7.57 29.14 -23.80
CA LYS A 23 -8.56 28.11 -24.13
C LYS A 23 -9.77 28.16 -23.19
N PRO A 24 -10.97 27.77 -23.65
CA PRO A 24 -12.10 27.51 -22.77
C PRO A 24 -11.85 26.23 -21.94
N ASP A 25 -12.61 26.04 -20.86
CA ASP A 25 -12.46 24.89 -19.95
C ASP A 25 -12.57 23.54 -20.65
N GLU A 26 -13.53 23.37 -21.57
CA GLU A 26 -13.65 22.16 -22.40
C GLU A 26 -12.38 21.87 -23.22
N GLY A 27 -11.69 22.94 -23.65
CA GLY A 27 -10.41 22.84 -24.33
C GLY A 27 -9.28 22.34 -23.43
N TYR A 28 -9.31 22.71 -22.14
CA TYR A 28 -8.35 22.19 -21.17
C TYR A 28 -8.65 20.74 -20.77
N ASP A 29 -9.93 20.37 -20.67
CA ASP A 29 -10.33 18.98 -20.42
C ASP A 29 -9.88 18.06 -21.54
N ALA A 30 -10.06 18.47 -22.80
CA ALA A 30 -9.58 17.72 -23.96
C ALA A 30 -8.05 17.57 -23.94
N LEU A 31 -7.32 18.63 -23.56
CA LEU A 31 -5.87 18.57 -23.41
C LEU A 31 -5.43 17.66 -22.26
N TYR A 32 -6.16 17.64 -21.15
CA TYR A 32 -5.88 16.75 -20.02
C TYR A 32 -6.04 15.28 -20.43
N VAL A 33 -7.15 14.95 -21.08
CA VAL A 33 -7.40 13.59 -21.60
C VAL A 33 -6.30 13.18 -22.58
N GLU A 34 -5.91 14.07 -23.50
CA GLU A 34 -4.83 13.80 -24.44
C GLU A 34 -3.47 13.62 -23.75
N ALA A 35 -3.14 14.45 -22.75
CA ALA A 35 -1.92 14.30 -21.97
C ALA A 35 -1.89 12.97 -21.21
N THR A 36 -3.00 12.59 -20.56
CA THR A 36 -3.16 11.28 -19.91
C THR A 36 -3.01 10.14 -20.93
N ARG A 37 -3.59 10.26 -22.13
CA ARG A 37 -3.46 9.26 -23.20
C ARG A 37 -2.01 9.07 -23.63
N GLN A 38 -1.24 10.16 -23.76
CA GLN A 38 0.17 10.09 -24.14
C GLN A 38 1.02 9.44 -23.03
N LEU A 39 0.75 9.76 -21.77
CA LEU A 39 1.38 9.08 -20.63
C LEU A 39 1.02 7.60 -20.59
N GLU A 40 -0.22 7.25 -20.91
CA GLU A 40 -0.70 5.86 -20.90
C GLU A 40 -0.06 5.01 -21.99
N VAL A 41 0.19 5.59 -23.19
CA VAL A 41 0.94 4.91 -24.25
C VAL A 41 2.33 4.50 -23.76
N VAL A 42 3.02 5.39 -23.05
CA VAL A 42 4.33 5.06 -22.46
C VAL A 42 4.15 4.02 -21.35
N SER A 43 3.21 4.23 -20.44
CA SER A 43 2.96 3.36 -19.29
C SER A 43 2.55 1.92 -19.63
N ALA A 44 2.01 1.70 -20.84
CA ALA A 44 1.60 0.38 -21.32
C ALA A 44 2.74 -0.41 -21.96
N LEU A 45 3.94 0.18 -22.12
CA LEU A 45 5.11 -0.52 -22.65
C LEU A 45 5.62 -1.56 -21.64
N ALA A 46 6.05 -2.71 -22.14
CA ALA A 46 6.42 -3.87 -21.32
C ALA A 46 7.60 -3.62 -20.36
N ASP A 47 8.47 -2.65 -20.68
CA ASP A 47 9.66 -2.26 -19.93
C ASP A 47 9.45 -1.01 -19.06
N THR A 48 8.22 -0.48 -19.02
CA THR A 48 7.87 0.68 -18.21
C THR A 48 6.98 0.30 -17.03
N PRO A 49 7.06 1.02 -15.89
CA PRO A 49 6.11 0.86 -14.81
C PRO A 49 4.70 1.28 -15.23
N LYS A 50 3.70 0.52 -14.79
CA LYS A 50 2.31 0.94 -14.89
C LYS A 50 2.09 2.15 -13.99
N LEU A 51 1.53 3.25 -14.52
CA LEU A 51 1.25 4.45 -13.74
C LEU A 51 -0.15 4.35 -13.11
N LEU A 52 -0.25 4.84 -11.88
CA LEU A 52 -1.50 5.20 -11.23
C LEU A 52 -1.58 6.71 -11.21
N TYR A 53 -2.49 7.29 -11.98
CA TYR A 53 -2.61 8.75 -12.11
C TYR A 53 -3.12 9.32 -10.79
N TYR A 54 -2.38 10.29 -10.25
CA TYR A 54 -2.65 10.89 -8.94
C TYR A 54 -2.96 12.41 -9.05
N PRO A 55 -4.21 12.80 -9.38
CA PRO A 55 -4.58 14.18 -9.71
C PRO A 55 -4.76 15.11 -8.50
N VAL A 56 -4.96 14.56 -7.31
CA VAL A 56 -5.13 15.34 -6.09
C VAL A 56 -4.48 14.61 -4.93
N ASP A 57 -3.57 15.31 -4.27
CA ASP A 57 -3.02 14.89 -2.99
C ASP A 57 -4.05 15.17 -1.89
N GLU A 58 -4.41 14.14 -1.11
CA GLU A 58 -5.24 14.24 0.08
C GLU A 58 -6.58 14.95 -0.13
N ILE A 59 -7.58 14.22 -0.65
CA ILE A 59 -8.89 14.79 -1.00
C ILE A 59 -9.67 15.41 0.16
N GLY A 60 -9.31 15.08 1.40
CA GLY A 60 -9.93 15.62 2.61
C GLY A 60 -9.48 17.02 2.98
N ASN A 61 -8.46 17.58 2.33
CA ASN A 61 -7.89 18.88 2.70
C ASN A 61 -8.84 20.06 2.45
N SER A 62 -9.75 19.94 1.48
CA SER A 62 -10.80 20.93 1.25
C SER A 62 -11.92 20.39 0.36
N GLU A 63 -13.08 21.06 0.36
CA GLU A 63 -14.16 20.81 -0.60
C GLU A 63 -13.69 21.06 -2.05
N GLU A 64 -12.77 22.00 -2.27
CA GLU A 64 -12.16 22.25 -3.57
C GLU A 64 -11.30 21.07 -4.03
N SER A 65 -10.49 20.48 -3.13
CA SER A 65 -9.72 19.26 -3.41
C SER A 65 -10.62 18.12 -3.85
N GLY A 66 -11.75 17.93 -3.17
CA GLY A 66 -12.76 16.94 -3.54
C GLY A 66 -13.39 17.18 -4.91
N ARG A 67 -13.81 18.42 -5.20
CA ARG A 67 -14.34 18.80 -6.53
C ARG A 67 -13.30 18.62 -7.63
N LYS A 68 -12.04 18.99 -7.38
CA LYS A 68 -10.94 18.81 -8.32
C LYS A 68 -10.70 17.33 -8.58
N ALA A 69 -10.68 16.49 -7.55
CA ALA A 69 -10.49 15.05 -7.70
C ALA A 69 -11.63 14.43 -8.52
N ASN A 70 -12.88 14.81 -8.22
CA ASN A 70 -14.06 14.39 -8.97
C ASN A 70 -13.94 14.72 -10.47
N HIS A 71 -13.56 15.96 -10.80
CA HIS A 71 -13.38 16.42 -12.17
C HIS A 71 -12.22 15.69 -12.87
N GLU A 72 -11.01 15.76 -12.31
CA GLU A 72 -9.82 15.27 -12.98
C GLU A 72 -9.78 13.73 -13.07
N CYS A 73 -10.30 13.00 -12.08
CA CYS A 73 -10.41 11.53 -12.20
C CYS A 73 -11.44 11.13 -13.25
N ALA A 74 -12.53 11.88 -13.43
CA ALA A 74 -13.47 11.66 -14.53
C ALA A 74 -12.83 11.89 -15.91
N LEU A 75 -11.81 12.77 -16.02
CA LEU A 75 -11.01 12.92 -17.23
C LEU A 75 -10.05 11.73 -17.44
N VAL A 76 -9.39 11.26 -16.37
CA VAL A 76 -8.55 10.04 -16.43
C VAL A 76 -9.36 8.85 -16.92
N ALA A 77 -10.59 8.66 -16.42
CA ALA A 77 -11.48 7.57 -16.79
C ALA A 77 -11.88 7.55 -18.28
N LYS A 78 -11.72 8.66 -19.01
CA LYS A 78 -11.95 8.72 -20.47
C LYS A 78 -10.84 8.04 -21.28
N VAL A 79 -9.70 7.74 -20.67
CA VAL A 79 -8.55 7.10 -21.33
C VAL A 79 -8.55 5.60 -21.02
N PRO A 80 -8.78 4.72 -22.03
CA PRO A 80 -8.76 3.27 -21.82
C PRO A 80 -7.45 2.80 -21.20
N GLY A 81 -7.53 2.01 -20.12
CA GLY A 81 -6.38 1.46 -19.41
C GLY A 81 -5.78 2.39 -18.34
N ALA A 82 -6.10 3.69 -18.35
CA ALA A 82 -5.65 4.60 -17.30
C ALA A 82 -6.37 4.31 -15.97
N VAL A 83 -5.63 4.35 -14.86
CA VAL A 83 -6.16 4.05 -13.52
C VAL A 83 -5.86 5.22 -12.59
N SER A 84 -6.90 5.78 -11.99
CA SER A 84 -6.80 6.84 -11.00
C SER A 84 -6.52 6.29 -9.59
N TYR A 85 -5.69 7.00 -8.86
CA TYR A 85 -5.31 6.71 -7.47
C TYR A 85 -5.44 7.99 -6.68
N ILE A 86 -6.01 7.89 -5.47
CA ILE A 86 -6.20 9.04 -4.59
C ILE A 86 -5.86 8.64 -3.16
N THR A 87 -5.10 9.49 -2.45
CA THR A 87 -4.97 9.37 -0.99
C THR A 87 -6.17 10.01 -0.32
N VAL A 88 -6.72 9.26 0.63
CA VAL A 88 -7.94 9.62 1.36
C VAL A 88 -7.60 9.78 2.83
N ASN A 89 -7.25 11.01 3.21
CA ASN A 89 -6.93 11.42 4.57
C ASN A 89 -8.18 11.81 5.40
N ASN A 90 -9.38 11.73 4.80
CA ASN A 90 -10.66 11.93 5.48
C ASN A 90 -11.71 10.97 4.92
N TYR A 91 -12.23 10.08 5.76
CA TYR A 91 -13.18 9.06 5.31
C TYR A 91 -14.49 9.64 4.74
N ALA A 92 -15.04 10.70 5.34
CA ALA A 92 -16.28 11.31 4.86
C ALA A 92 -16.09 12.00 3.49
N ALA A 93 -14.94 12.64 3.27
CA ALA A 93 -14.59 13.18 1.95
C ALA A 93 -14.45 12.05 0.92
N GLY A 94 -13.82 10.93 1.31
CA GLY A 94 -13.77 9.73 0.51
C GLY A 94 -15.16 9.18 0.19
N GLU A 95 -16.08 9.09 1.14
CA GLU A 95 -17.43 8.59 0.87
C GLU A 95 -18.16 9.46 -0.15
N LYS A 96 -17.98 10.79 -0.03
CA LYS A 96 -18.60 11.80 -0.89
C LYS A 96 -18.05 11.79 -2.33
N TRP A 97 -16.74 11.64 -2.51
CA TRP A 97 -16.07 11.80 -3.81
C TRP A 97 -15.56 10.49 -4.42
N GLY A 98 -15.55 9.41 -3.63
CA GLY A 98 -14.88 8.14 -3.87
C GLY A 98 -15.31 7.39 -5.12
N ASP A 99 -16.52 7.65 -5.63
CA ASP A 99 -17.02 6.96 -6.81
C ASP A 99 -16.26 7.32 -8.08
N THR A 100 -15.60 8.48 -8.13
CA THR A 100 -14.93 8.99 -9.33
C THR A 100 -13.51 8.49 -9.56
N PHE A 101 -12.90 7.80 -8.61
CA PHE A 101 -11.56 7.24 -8.78
C PHE A 101 -11.52 5.73 -8.54
N ASP A 102 -10.51 5.08 -9.11
CA ASP A 102 -10.44 3.61 -9.16
C ASP A 102 -9.86 3.03 -7.87
N ILE A 103 -8.78 3.63 -7.38
CA ILE A 103 -8.05 3.17 -6.21
C ILE A 103 -8.18 4.15 -5.07
N TRP A 104 -8.75 3.65 -3.97
CA TRP A 104 -8.80 4.32 -2.69
C TRP A 104 -7.56 3.98 -1.88
N CYS A 105 -6.68 4.95 -1.64
CA CYS A 105 -5.55 4.77 -0.74
C CYS A 105 -5.78 5.44 0.62
N GLY A 106 -6.05 4.66 1.67
CA GLY A 106 -6.28 5.22 3.00
C GLY A 106 -5.00 5.80 3.61
N ASN A 107 -4.98 7.11 3.90
CA ASN A 107 -3.88 7.80 4.60
C ASN A 107 -4.22 8.12 6.07
N ILE A 108 -5.18 7.40 6.64
CA ILE A 108 -5.51 7.44 8.07
C ILE A 108 -5.89 6.03 8.54
N VAL A 109 -6.15 5.87 9.83
CA VAL A 109 -6.66 4.62 10.38
C VAL A 109 -8.15 4.49 10.06
N TYR A 110 -8.54 3.39 9.41
CA TYR A 110 -9.94 3.02 9.18
C TYR A 110 -10.37 1.88 10.09
N THR A 111 -11.66 1.85 10.45
CA THR A 111 -12.27 0.69 11.11
C THR A 111 -12.48 -0.45 10.12
N LYS A 112 -12.67 -1.68 10.61
CA LYS A 112 -12.98 -2.83 9.73
C LYS A 112 -14.31 -2.64 9.01
N GLU A 113 -15.29 -1.98 9.64
CA GLU A 113 -16.59 -1.67 9.04
C GLU A 113 -16.42 -0.67 7.90
N GLN A 114 -15.59 0.35 8.08
CA GLN A 114 -15.29 1.33 7.04
C GLN A 114 -14.63 0.67 5.82
N GLU A 115 -13.65 -0.21 6.05
CA GLU A 115 -13.01 -0.99 4.99
C GLU A 115 -13.99 -1.97 4.33
N SER A 116 -14.83 -2.65 5.11
CA SER A 116 -15.83 -3.59 4.58
C SER A 116 -16.86 -2.87 3.70
N ARG A 117 -17.32 -1.68 4.10
CA ARG A 117 -18.19 -0.84 3.27
C ARG A 117 -17.51 -0.39 1.99
N LEU A 118 -16.25 0.00 2.07
CA LEU A 118 -15.46 0.40 0.90
C LEU A 118 -15.32 -0.76 -0.10
N LEU A 119 -14.91 -1.94 0.38
CA LEU A 119 -14.74 -3.14 -0.45
C LEU A 119 -16.07 -3.63 -1.03
N ALA A 120 -17.17 -3.54 -0.27
CA ALA A 120 -18.51 -3.88 -0.75
C ALA A 120 -18.99 -2.97 -1.91
N ARG A 121 -18.43 -1.75 -2.05
CA ARG A 121 -18.65 -0.87 -3.21
C ARG A 121 -17.80 -1.25 -4.43
N GLY A 122 -17.01 -2.33 -4.36
CA GLY A 122 -16.14 -2.78 -5.44
C GLY A 122 -14.90 -1.92 -5.65
N LYS A 123 -14.54 -1.05 -4.69
CA LYS A 123 -13.34 -0.21 -4.78
C LYS A 123 -12.09 -1.03 -4.49
N ARG A 124 -11.02 -0.76 -5.27
CA ARG A 124 -9.68 -1.24 -4.93
C ARG A 124 -9.16 -0.41 -3.76
N TYR A 125 -8.66 -1.09 -2.73
CA TYR A 125 -8.23 -0.46 -1.49
C TYR A 125 -6.74 -0.69 -1.26
N MET A 126 -6.00 0.41 -1.14
CA MET A 126 -4.60 0.45 -0.76
C MET A 126 -4.44 1.24 0.54
N ARG A 127 -3.27 1.15 1.16
CA ARG A 127 -2.96 1.93 2.35
C ARG A 127 -1.69 2.72 2.19
N TYR A 128 -1.62 3.80 2.95
CA TYR A 128 -0.43 4.58 3.09
C TYR A 128 0.24 4.33 4.44
N GLY A 129 1.57 4.39 4.46
CA GLY A 129 2.36 4.47 5.68
C GLY A 129 2.93 3.14 6.17
N SER A 130 4.25 3.04 6.10
CA SER A 130 5.03 1.97 6.74
C SER A 130 6.44 2.38 7.16
N ALA A 131 6.94 3.52 6.68
CA ALA A 131 8.17 4.11 7.16
C ALA A 131 7.83 5.24 8.13
N TYR A 132 8.75 5.59 9.03
CA TYR A 132 8.68 6.77 9.92
C TYR A 132 7.81 6.62 11.17
N LEU A 133 7.45 5.40 11.58
CA LEU A 133 6.78 5.15 12.85
C LEU A 133 7.72 5.27 14.05
N ASN A 134 9.04 5.24 13.82
CA ASN A 134 10.09 5.27 14.84
C ASN A 134 9.93 4.13 15.86
N ASP A 135 9.35 3.01 15.41
CA ASP A 135 9.07 1.84 16.22
C ASP A 135 9.12 0.62 15.27
N PRO A 136 10.21 -0.16 15.28
CA PRO A 136 10.37 -1.29 14.37
C PRO A 136 9.29 -2.36 14.57
N ARG A 137 8.72 -2.49 15.78
CA ARG A 137 7.66 -3.46 16.08
C ARG A 137 6.34 -3.04 15.44
N LYS A 138 6.01 -1.74 15.44
CA LYS A 138 4.83 -1.19 14.75
C LYS A 138 4.99 -1.17 13.25
N THR A 139 6.21 -0.88 12.77
CA THR A 139 6.55 -0.92 11.35
C THR A 139 6.43 -2.34 10.78
N ARG A 140 6.97 -3.34 11.48
CA ARG A 140 6.78 -4.76 11.15
C ARG A 140 5.31 -5.16 11.15
N ALA A 141 4.53 -4.72 12.14
CA ALA A 141 3.10 -5.02 12.19
C ALA A 141 2.35 -4.44 10.98
N SER A 142 2.65 -3.19 10.64
CA SER A 142 2.04 -2.46 9.52
C SER A 142 2.36 -3.01 8.15
N THR A 143 3.40 -3.84 8.03
CA THR A 143 3.88 -4.46 6.79
C THR A 143 3.77 -5.98 6.78
N GLY A 144 3.40 -6.60 7.91
CA GLY A 144 3.35 -8.05 8.11
C GLY A 144 1.96 -8.54 8.50
N PHE A 145 1.84 -9.21 9.65
CA PHE A 145 0.57 -9.79 10.10
C PHE A 145 -0.57 -8.76 10.22
N GLY A 146 -0.25 -7.55 10.70
CA GLY A 146 -1.23 -6.48 10.84
C GLY A 146 -1.75 -5.97 9.50
N PHE A 147 -0.90 -5.89 8.47
CA PHE A 147 -1.32 -5.59 7.10
C PHE A 147 -2.19 -6.71 6.52
N TYR A 148 -1.73 -7.96 6.61
CA TYR A 148 -2.41 -9.11 6.05
C TYR A 148 -3.80 -9.35 6.66
N ALA A 149 -3.99 -8.97 7.94
CA ALA A 149 -5.28 -9.04 8.61
C ALA A 149 -6.31 -8.01 8.11
N ARG A 150 -5.95 -7.14 7.16
CA ARG A 150 -6.79 -6.08 6.59
C ARG A 150 -7.05 -6.34 5.12
N GLY A 151 -8.10 -5.73 4.58
CA GLY A 151 -8.53 -5.95 3.19
C GLY A 151 -7.76 -5.13 2.14
N ALA A 152 -6.60 -4.56 2.49
CA ALA A 152 -5.82 -3.75 1.56
C ALA A 152 -4.97 -4.63 0.63
N GLU A 153 -4.91 -4.28 -0.66
CA GLU A 153 -4.16 -5.07 -1.66
C GLU A 153 -2.68 -4.67 -1.76
N ALA A 154 -2.35 -3.43 -1.39
CA ALA A 154 -1.00 -2.89 -1.44
C ALA A 154 -0.81 -1.76 -0.43
N MET A 155 0.45 -1.43 -0.18
CA MET A 155 0.84 -0.32 0.66
C MET A 155 1.91 0.54 -0.01
N PHE A 156 1.76 1.85 0.10
CA PHE A 156 2.74 2.84 -0.37
C PHE A 156 3.15 3.75 0.79
N TYR A 157 4.28 4.44 0.62
CA TYR A 157 4.67 5.55 1.48
C TYR A 157 5.37 6.62 0.62
N TRP A 158 5.36 7.86 1.13
CA TRP A 158 5.65 9.09 0.37
C TRP A 158 6.98 9.08 -0.36
N HIS A 159 8.05 8.74 0.33
CA HIS A 159 9.38 8.69 -0.27
C HIS A 159 10.21 7.58 0.33
N TYR A 160 11.11 7.04 -0.48
CA TYR A 160 12.18 6.16 0.00
C TYR A 160 13.27 6.97 0.72
N GLN A 161 13.67 8.08 0.09
CA GLN A 161 14.75 8.98 0.51
C GLN A 161 14.39 10.40 0.10
N ALA A 162 13.89 11.20 1.03
CA ALA A 162 13.68 12.63 0.84
C ALA A 162 14.44 13.39 1.92
N THR A 163 15.52 14.03 1.50
CA THR A 163 16.46 14.77 2.34
C THR A 163 16.35 16.27 2.08
N VAL A 164 16.52 17.07 3.12
CA VAL A 164 16.68 18.51 3.07
C VAL A 164 18.07 18.81 3.60
N GLN A 165 18.92 19.44 2.78
CA GLN A 165 20.31 19.75 3.16
C GLN A 165 21.11 18.52 3.64
N ASP A 166 21.55 18.48 4.90
CA ASP A 166 22.36 17.39 5.44
C ASP A 166 21.48 16.27 6.01
N PRO A 167 21.51 15.05 5.40
CA PRO A 167 20.73 13.90 5.85
C PRO A 167 20.96 13.48 7.30
N PHE A 168 22.03 13.92 7.94
CA PHE A 168 22.35 13.57 9.33
C PHE A 168 22.08 14.70 10.32
N ASN A 169 21.42 15.77 9.89
CA ASN A 169 21.14 16.95 10.71
C ASN A 169 19.66 17.38 10.65
N ASP A 170 18.84 16.86 11.55
CA ASP A 170 17.40 17.19 11.62
C ASP A 170 17.07 18.68 11.90
N LEU A 171 18.08 19.54 12.15
CA LEU A 171 17.90 20.95 12.52
C LEU A 171 18.15 21.94 11.38
N ASP A 172 18.53 21.48 10.19
CA ASP A 172 18.83 22.36 9.05
C ASP A 172 17.67 22.51 8.05
N GLY A 173 16.57 21.79 8.28
CA GLY A 173 15.33 21.83 7.50
C GLY A 173 14.12 22.36 8.27
N GLY A 174 12.98 22.46 7.57
CA GLY A 174 11.68 22.78 8.20
C GLY A 174 11.03 21.58 8.92
N SER A 175 11.58 20.39 8.72
CA SER A 175 11.21 19.13 9.37
C SER A 175 12.43 18.21 9.37
N ARG A 176 12.41 17.15 10.19
CA ARG A 176 13.34 16.03 10.02
C ARG A 176 13.28 15.47 8.60
N ASP A 177 14.35 14.77 8.22
CA ASP A 177 14.38 14.07 6.95
C ASP A 177 13.54 12.80 6.92
N TRP A 178 13.02 12.51 5.72
CA TRP A 178 12.16 11.36 5.47
C TRP A 178 12.95 10.30 4.71
N CYS A 179 13.86 9.61 5.41
CA CYS A 179 14.64 8.50 4.88
C CYS A 179 14.22 7.15 5.45
N ALA A 180 13.75 6.23 4.61
CA ALA A 180 13.63 4.82 4.97
C ALA A 180 15.02 4.20 5.12
N ALA A 181 15.96 4.56 4.25
CA ALA A 181 17.38 4.32 4.42
C ALA A 181 18.12 5.64 4.18
N TYR A 182 19.07 6.00 5.03
CA TYR A 182 19.84 7.23 4.84
C TYR A 182 20.89 7.05 3.74
N PRO A 183 21.16 8.09 2.93
CA PRO A 183 22.30 8.07 2.01
C PRO A 183 23.58 8.14 2.85
N GLY A 184 24.36 7.07 2.83
CA GLY A 184 25.66 7.00 3.48
C GLY A 184 26.78 7.63 2.64
N PRO A 185 27.97 7.76 3.24
CA PRO A 185 29.18 8.12 2.49
C PRO A 185 29.37 7.18 1.28
N ASP A 186 29.82 7.73 0.16
CA ASP A 186 30.13 6.99 -1.07
C ASP A 186 28.94 6.26 -1.74
N GLY A 187 27.70 6.61 -1.39
CA GLY A 187 26.48 6.07 -2.00
C GLY A 187 25.99 4.76 -1.38
N GLU A 188 26.63 4.27 -0.31
CA GLU A 188 26.12 3.15 0.48
C GLU A 188 24.84 3.54 1.22
N LEU A 189 23.89 2.61 1.33
CA LEU A 189 22.64 2.87 2.05
C LEU A 189 22.79 2.49 3.53
N ILE A 190 22.42 3.40 4.42
CA ILE A 190 22.36 3.14 5.87
C ILE A 190 20.92 2.79 6.24
N PRO A 191 20.59 1.52 6.54
CA PRO A 191 19.23 1.12 6.87
C PRO A 191 18.78 1.74 8.20
N THR A 192 17.50 2.08 8.30
CA THR A 192 16.88 2.48 9.57
C THR A 192 16.25 1.28 10.28
N THR A 193 15.98 1.41 11.57
CA THR A 193 15.23 0.40 12.33
C THR A 193 13.83 0.19 11.74
N ASP A 194 13.17 1.25 11.27
CA ASP A 194 11.90 1.13 10.55
C ASP A 194 12.07 0.33 9.26
N TRP A 195 13.11 0.58 8.46
CA TRP A 195 13.36 -0.20 7.24
C TRP A 195 13.57 -1.69 7.50
N GLU A 196 14.32 -2.05 8.53
CA GLU A 196 14.45 -3.45 8.93
C GLU A 196 13.12 -4.02 9.47
N GLY A 197 12.31 -3.20 10.15
CA GLY A 197 10.93 -3.55 10.48
C GLY A 197 10.07 -3.85 9.25
N ILE A 198 10.18 -3.05 8.18
CA ILE A 198 9.46 -3.26 6.91
C ILE A 198 9.88 -4.60 6.30
N ARG A 199 11.19 -4.87 6.26
CA ARG A 199 11.75 -6.13 5.73
C ARG A 199 11.23 -7.33 6.50
N GLU A 200 11.23 -7.26 7.84
CA GLU A 200 10.68 -8.29 8.71
C GLU A 200 9.17 -8.51 8.48
N GLY A 201 8.38 -7.44 8.30
CA GLY A 201 6.96 -7.59 8.02
C GLY A 201 6.68 -8.21 6.65
N VAL A 202 7.43 -7.79 5.63
CA VAL A 202 7.38 -8.42 4.29
C VAL A 202 7.71 -9.91 4.38
N ASP A 203 8.68 -10.30 5.20
CA ASP A 203 8.98 -11.72 5.42
C ASP A 203 7.84 -12.45 6.14
N ASP A 204 7.16 -11.83 7.11
CA ASP A 204 5.94 -12.40 7.71
C ASP A 204 4.90 -12.74 6.62
N MET A 205 4.67 -11.83 5.66
CA MET A 205 3.75 -12.08 4.53
C MET A 205 4.23 -13.23 3.63
N LYS A 206 5.54 -13.34 3.36
CA LYS A 206 6.10 -14.46 2.57
C LYS A 206 5.88 -15.80 3.26
N TYR A 207 6.01 -15.87 4.58
CA TYR A 207 5.72 -17.09 5.34
C TYR A 207 4.24 -17.46 5.29
N ILE A 208 3.33 -16.47 5.36
CA ILE A 208 1.89 -16.71 5.15
C ILE A 208 1.62 -17.29 3.76
N ALA A 209 2.18 -16.67 2.72
CA ALA A 209 2.03 -17.13 1.33
C ALA A 209 2.59 -18.55 1.14
N THR A 210 3.74 -18.84 1.74
CA THR A 210 4.39 -20.16 1.68
C THR A 210 3.56 -21.23 2.39
N LEU A 211 3.02 -20.94 3.58
CA LEU A 211 2.13 -21.86 4.29
C LEU A 211 0.89 -22.18 3.47
N LYS A 212 0.23 -21.15 2.91
CA LYS A 212 -0.96 -21.34 2.06
C LYS A 212 -0.64 -22.20 0.85
N HIS A 213 0.48 -21.94 0.17
CA HIS A 213 0.92 -22.73 -0.98
C HIS A 213 1.06 -24.23 -0.64
N TYR A 214 1.75 -24.56 0.44
CA TYR A 214 1.92 -25.97 0.84
C TYR A 214 0.64 -26.60 1.37
N ALA A 215 -0.22 -25.83 2.04
CA ALA A 215 -1.53 -26.30 2.48
C ALA A 215 -2.41 -26.65 1.26
N ASP A 216 -2.42 -25.83 0.21
CA ASP A 216 -3.14 -26.09 -1.04
C ASP A 216 -2.63 -27.36 -1.74
N LEU A 217 -1.31 -27.60 -1.74
CA LEU A 217 -0.74 -28.85 -2.26
C LEU A 217 -1.12 -30.08 -1.43
N ALA A 218 -1.11 -29.96 -0.09
CA ALA A 218 -1.49 -31.03 0.82
C ALA A 218 -3.00 -31.33 0.76
N ALA A 219 -3.86 -30.34 0.54
CA ALA A 219 -5.31 -30.52 0.44
C ALA A 219 -5.75 -31.38 -0.77
N LYS A 220 -4.89 -31.56 -1.78
CA LYS A 220 -5.16 -32.39 -2.98
C LYS A 220 -5.26 -33.90 -2.69
N SER A 221 -4.92 -34.37 -1.50
CA SER A 221 -5.02 -35.78 -1.12
C SER A 221 -5.72 -35.94 0.23
N ALA A 222 -6.65 -36.89 0.32
CA ALA A 222 -7.38 -37.18 1.56
C ALA A 222 -6.45 -37.55 2.74
N LYS A 223 -5.32 -38.20 2.46
CA LYS A 223 -4.31 -38.56 3.47
C LYS A 223 -3.65 -37.33 4.10
N THR A 224 -3.39 -36.29 3.30
CA THR A 224 -2.64 -35.09 3.73
C THR A 224 -3.54 -33.89 4.03
N LYS A 225 -4.83 -33.97 3.69
CA LYS A 225 -5.81 -32.90 3.98
C LYS A 225 -5.89 -32.52 5.47
N PRO A 226 -5.86 -33.44 6.44
CA PRO A 226 -5.90 -33.05 7.86
C PRO A 226 -4.74 -32.14 8.27
N ALA A 227 -3.54 -32.35 7.72
CA ALA A 227 -2.39 -31.48 7.99
C ALA A 227 -2.57 -30.09 7.36
N ALA A 228 -3.16 -30.01 6.17
CA ALA A 228 -3.52 -28.74 5.54
C ALA A 228 -4.52 -27.95 6.39
N ASP A 229 -5.59 -28.63 6.84
CA ASP A 229 -6.63 -28.01 7.67
C ASP A 229 -6.05 -27.51 9.01
N HIS A 230 -5.17 -28.29 9.65
CA HIS A 230 -4.46 -27.88 10.87
C HIS A 230 -3.60 -26.63 10.65
N ALA A 231 -2.76 -26.62 9.61
CA ALA A 231 -1.88 -25.49 9.30
C ALA A 231 -2.67 -24.19 9.04
N LEU A 232 -3.80 -24.30 8.33
CA LEU A 232 -4.70 -23.17 8.09
C LEU A 232 -5.38 -22.70 9.39
N GLY A 233 -5.72 -23.60 10.31
CA GLY A 233 -6.17 -23.26 11.65
C GLY A 233 -5.13 -22.46 12.44
N VAL A 234 -3.87 -22.91 12.44
CA VAL A 234 -2.76 -22.17 13.07
C VAL A 234 -2.58 -20.78 12.46
N LEU A 235 -2.70 -20.65 11.13
CA LEU A 235 -2.66 -19.34 10.47
C LEU A 235 -3.81 -18.44 10.95
N GLN A 236 -5.04 -18.96 11.06
CA GLN A 236 -6.18 -18.20 11.59
C GLN A 236 -5.93 -17.75 13.03
N GLU A 237 -5.35 -18.61 13.88
CA GLU A 237 -4.98 -18.25 15.24
C GLU A 237 -3.87 -17.20 15.29
N VAL A 238 -2.89 -17.23 14.39
CA VAL A 238 -1.88 -16.16 14.32
C VAL A 238 -2.55 -14.83 13.97
N LEU A 239 -3.51 -14.85 13.03
CA LEU A 239 -4.22 -13.68 12.53
C LEU A 239 -5.39 -13.22 13.42
N SER A 240 -5.76 -13.95 14.48
CA SER A 240 -6.85 -13.60 15.41
C SER A 240 -6.50 -12.44 16.37
N GLY A 241 -6.17 -11.28 15.81
CA GLY A 241 -6.03 -10.03 16.56
C GLY A 241 -7.38 -9.39 16.90
N GLY A 242 -7.39 -8.42 17.81
CA GLY A 242 -8.59 -7.64 18.15
C GLY A 242 -9.16 -6.88 16.94
N ASP A 243 -10.49 -6.84 16.84
CA ASP A 243 -11.21 -6.33 15.68
C ASP A 243 -11.12 -4.81 15.50
N ASP A 244 -10.76 -4.09 16.56
CA ASP A 244 -10.64 -2.63 16.67
C ASP A 244 -9.21 -2.10 16.38
N ILE A 245 -8.24 -2.99 16.19
CA ILE A 245 -6.83 -2.60 16.22
C ILE A 245 -6.34 -2.08 14.85
N ALA A 246 -5.70 -0.91 14.86
CA ALA A 246 -4.95 -0.41 13.69
C ALA A 246 -3.84 -1.40 13.30
N GLN A 247 -3.50 -1.51 12.01
CA GLN A 247 -2.49 -2.48 11.54
C GLN A 247 -1.14 -2.38 12.28
N SER A 248 -0.73 -1.17 12.67
CA SER A 248 0.50 -0.90 13.42
C SER A 248 0.47 -1.43 14.85
N SER A 249 -0.71 -1.52 15.46
CA SER A 249 -0.91 -1.98 16.84
C SER A 249 -1.29 -3.46 16.90
N PHE A 250 -1.23 -4.19 15.79
CA PHE A 250 -1.60 -5.60 15.75
C PHE A 250 -0.81 -6.41 16.79
N ARG A 251 -1.54 -7.01 17.75
CA ARG A 251 -1.00 -7.76 18.90
C ARG A 251 -0.02 -6.93 19.75
N GLU A 252 -0.28 -5.64 19.98
CA GLU A 252 0.59 -4.75 20.78
C GLU A 252 0.78 -5.23 22.23
N GLY A 253 -0.13 -6.07 22.76
CA GLY A 253 0.02 -6.69 24.07
C GLY A 253 1.05 -7.83 24.15
N LEU A 254 1.58 -8.31 23.02
CA LEU A 254 2.67 -9.29 23.01
C LEU A 254 4.02 -8.61 23.16
N SER A 255 4.93 -9.22 23.92
CA SER A 255 6.35 -8.89 23.86
C SER A 255 6.93 -9.11 22.45
N ASN A 256 8.11 -8.55 22.19
CA ASN A 256 8.78 -8.74 20.90
C ASN A 256 9.07 -10.22 20.60
N ASP A 257 9.45 -11.00 21.61
CA ASP A 257 9.75 -12.43 21.46
C ASP A 257 8.50 -13.26 21.18
N GLU A 258 7.38 -12.93 21.84
CA GLU A 258 6.08 -13.56 21.60
C GLU A 258 5.54 -13.20 20.21
N TYR A 259 5.72 -11.95 19.77
CA TYR A 259 5.34 -11.56 18.42
C TYR A 259 6.20 -12.28 17.37
N HIS A 260 7.51 -12.36 17.59
CA HIS A 260 8.40 -13.10 16.71
C HIS A 260 8.07 -14.61 16.70
N ALA A 261 7.57 -15.15 17.81
CA ALA A 261 7.08 -16.53 17.89
C ALA A 261 5.92 -16.83 16.94
N LEU A 262 5.10 -15.83 16.56
CA LEU A 262 4.02 -16.02 15.60
C LEU A 262 4.54 -16.53 14.24
N ARG A 263 5.65 -15.97 13.74
CA ARG A 263 6.30 -16.46 12.51
C ARG A 263 6.80 -17.89 12.69
N ARG A 264 7.41 -18.22 13.84
CA ARG A 264 7.91 -19.58 14.12
C ARG A 264 6.79 -20.63 14.10
N ARG A 265 5.58 -20.28 14.55
CA ARG A 265 4.41 -21.17 14.44
C ARG A 265 4.11 -21.51 12.98
N LEU A 266 4.14 -20.52 12.08
CA LEU A 266 3.94 -20.77 10.64
C LEU A 266 5.06 -21.63 10.04
N VAL A 267 6.32 -21.40 10.44
CA VAL A 267 7.47 -22.20 10.00
C VAL A 267 7.30 -23.67 10.37
N SER A 268 6.90 -23.97 11.60
CA SER A 268 6.66 -25.34 12.06
C SER A 268 5.64 -26.07 11.19
N GLU A 269 4.53 -25.41 10.85
CA GLU A 269 3.48 -25.99 9.99
C GLU A 269 3.97 -26.19 8.55
N ILE A 270 4.75 -25.25 8.00
CA ILE A 270 5.35 -25.40 6.67
C ILE A 270 6.24 -26.65 6.60
N ILE A 271 7.07 -26.89 7.62
CA ILE A 271 7.94 -28.07 7.68
C ILE A 271 7.12 -29.36 7.73
N VAL A 272 6.02 -29.39 8.50
CA VAL A 272 5.11 -30.54 8.54
C VAL A 272 4.50 -30.79 7.16
N LEU A 273 3.97 -29.75 6.51
CA LEU A 273 3.35 -29.84 5.19
C LEU A 273 4.32 -30.34 4.10
N GLN A 274 5.57 -29.89 4.14
CA GLN A 274 6.61 -30.35 3.22
C GLN A 274 6.92 -31.84 3.40
N ARG A 275 6.98 -32.33 4.64
CA ARG A 275 7.24 -33.75 4.94
C ARG A 275 6.11 -34.65 4.46
N VAL A 276 4.86 -34.33 4.82
CA VAL A 276 3.71 -35.15 4.39
C VAL A 276 3.47 -35.08 2.88
N GLY A 277 3.89 -33.99 2.24
CA GLY A 277 3.85 -33.84 0.78
C GLY A 277 4.90 -34.67 0.04
N ALA A 278 6.04 -34.96 0.68
CA ALA A 278 7.09 -35.82 0.12
C ALA A 278 6.77 -37.31 0.20
N ASP A 279 5.86 -37.71 1.11
CA ASP A 279 5.38 -39.09 1.29
C ASP A 279 4.20 -39.46 0.33
N LYS A 280 4.09 -38.74 -0.79
CA LYS A 280 3.13 -39.00 -1.89
C LYS A 280 3.80 -39.78 -3.01
#